data_AF-A0A956E038-F1
#
_entry.id   AF-A0A956E038-F1
#
_cell.length_a   1.000
_cell.length_b   1.000
_cell.length_c   1.000
_cell.angle_alpha   90.00
_cell.angle_beta   90.00
_cell.angle_gamma   90.00
#
_symmetry.space_group_name_H-M   'P 1'
#
loop_
_entity.id
_entity.type
_entity.pdbx_description
1 polymer ?
#
loop_
_entity_poly.entity_id
_entity_poly.type
_entity_poly.pdbx_seq_one_letter_code
_entity_poly.pdbx_strand_id
1 'polypeptide(L)'
;MQQALEHNCLRCHGEHKEYGAPYSFTSLEEIHRVRGGEPLYRRMLEALEDDFMPPVTLKVEPPVADISDADRQVLLEWTRAGAPEGQACE
;
A
#
# COMPACT_ATOMS: atom_id res chain seq x y z
N MET A 1 10.46 -1.96 3.02
CA MET A 1 9.14 -2.11 2.36
C MET A 1 8.10 -2.70 3.27
N GLN A 2 8.29 -3.92 3.79
CA GLN A 2 7.24 -4.60 4.58
C GLN A 2 6.78 -3.76 5.79
N GLN A 3 7.71 -3.15 6.53
CA GLN A 3 7.37 -2.22 7.61
C GLN A 3 6.55 -1.02 7.13
N ALA A 4 6.87 -0.44 5.97
CA ALA A 4 6.12 0.68 5.40
C ALA A 4 4.69 0.26 5.02
N LEU A 5 4.48 -0.95 4.48
CA LEU A 5 3.14 -1.50 4.24
C LEU A 5 2.37 -1.71 5.55
N GLU A 6 3.02 -2.33 6.54
CA GLU A 6 2.41 -2.62 7.84
C GLU A 6 1.99 -1.34 8.57
N HIS A 7 2.85 -0.33 8.60
CA HIS A 7 2.58 0.93 9.27
C HIS A 7 1.50 1.77 8.57
N ASN A 8 1.47 1.76 7.24
CA ASN A 8 0.67 2.74 6.48
C ASN A 8 -0.56 2.16 5.80
N CYS A 9 -0.58 0.86 5.46
CA CYS A 9 -1.61 0.29 4.58
C CYS A 9 -2.50 -0.73 5.29
N LEU A 10 -1.93 -1.57 6.16
CA LEU A 10 -2.66 -2.73 6.72
C LEU A 10 -3.80 -2.36 7.67
N ARG A 11 -3.87 -1.11 8.16
CA ARG A 11 -5.03 -0.65 8.94
C ARG A 11 -6.34 -0.79 8.15
N CYS A 12 -6.32 -0.44 6.86
CA CYS A 12 -7.50 -0.50 6.00
C CYS A 12 -7.46 -1.71 5.06
N HIS A 13 -6.26 -2.09 4.62
CA HIS A 13 -6.02 -3.16 3.66
C HIS A 13 -5.46 -4.44 4.31
N GLY A 14 -5.82 -4.70 5.56
CA GLY A 14 -5.43 -5.92 6.27
C GLY A 14 -6.28 -7.14 5.88
N GLU A 15 -6.19 -8.22 6.68
CA GLU A 15 -6.94 -9.46 6.48
C GLU A 15 -8.45 -9.18 6.40
N HIS A 16 -8.91 -8.28 7.27
CA HIS A 16 -10.22 -7.67 7.18
C HIS A 16 -10.10 -6.29 6.55
N LYS A 17 -10.79 -6.12 5.43
CA LYS A 17 -10.87 -4.85 4.72
C LYS A 17 -11.79 -3.91 5.48
N GLU A 18 -11.24 -2.78 5.91
CA GLU A 18 -11.96 -1.78 6.69
C GLU A 18 -12.16 -0.50 5.88
N TYR A 19 -13.13 0.32 6.32
CA TYR A 19 -13.37 1.66 5.78
C TYR A 19 -13.56 1.75 4.25
N GLY A 20 -14.06 0.68 3.63
CA GLY A 20 -14.31 0.63 2.19
C GLY A 20 -13.10 0.21 1.34
N ALA A 21 -12.01 -0.28 1.95
CA ALA A 21 -10.89 -0.82 1.21
C ALA A 21 -11.33 -1.98 0.27
N PRO A 22 -10.98 -1.94 -1.03
CA PRO A 22 -11.45 -2.95 -1.98
C PRO A 22 -10.70 -4.29 -1.91
N TYR A 23 -9.44 -4.29 -1.45
CA TYR A 23 -8.53 -5.44 -1.45
C TYR A 23 -7.63 -5.48 -0.21
N SER A 24 -7.13 -6.68 0.11
CA SER A 24 -6.16 -6.98 1.17
C SER A 24 -4.73 -6.97 0.60
N PHE A 25 -3.78 -6.57 1.45
CA PHE A 25 -2.34 -6.54 1.20
C PHE A 25 -1.54 -7.39 2.20
N THR A 26 -2.18 -8.35 2.87
CA THR A 26 -1.51 -9.18 3.88
C THR A 26 -0.52 -10.19 3.30
N SER A 27 -0.47 -10.36 1.98
CA SER A 27 0.53 -11.21 1.33
C SER A 27 1.00 -10.62 0.01
N LEU A 28 2.24 -10.95 -0.36
CA LEU A 28 2.79 -10.58 -1.67
C LEU A 28 1.98 -11.18 -2.81
N GLU A 29 1.51 -12.42 -2.66
CA GLU A 29 0.64 -13.05 -3.66
C GLU A 29 -0.59 -12.17 -3.94
N GLU A 30 -1.24 -11.64 -2.90
CA GLU A 30 -2.39 -10.74 -3.08
C GLU A 30 -2.03 -9.46 -3.82
N ILE A 31 -0.88 -8.86 -3.52
CA ILE A 31 -0.39 -7.64 -4.16
C ILE A 31 -0.09 -7.87 -5.65
N HIS A 32 0.27 -9.09 -6.03
CA HIS A 32 0.49 -9.51 -7.42
C HIS A 32 -0.79 -9.96 -8.15
N ARG A 33 -1.91 -10.17 -7.44
CA ARG A 33 -3.17 -10.58 -8.09
C ARG A 33 -3.66 -9.50 -9.04
N VAL A 34 -4.08 -9.95 -10.22
CA VAL A 34 -4.67 -9.08 -11.24
C VAL A 34 -6.12 -8.76 -10.90
N ARG A 35 -6.46 -7.47 -10.88
CA ARG A 35 -7.83 -6.97 -10.70
C ARG A 35 -8.07 -5.84 -11.69
N GLY A 36 -9.13 -5.95 -12.48
CA GLY A 36 -9.47 -4.93 -13.47
C GLY A 36 -8.43 -4.74 -14.58
N GLY A 37 -7.64 -5.79 -14.89
CA GLY A 37 -6.67 -5.79 -16.00
C GLY A 37 -5.22 -5.57 -15.58
N GLU A 38 -4.94 -5.24 -14.32
CA GLU A 38 -3.60 -4.94 -13.82
C GLU A 38 -3.35 -5.57 -12.43
N PRO A 39 -2.09 -5.84 -12.05
CA PRO A 39 -1.75 -6.28 -10.70
C PRO A 39 -1.93 -5.15 -9.68
N LEU A 40 -2.32 -5.48 -8.44
CA LEU A 40 -2.63 -4.47 -7.42
C LEU A 40 -1.45 -3.55 -7.06
N TYR A 41 -0.20 -4.00 -7.18
CA TYR A 41 0.95 -3.11 -6.96
C TYR A 41 1.01 -1.93 -7.94
N ARG A 42 0.44 -2.04 -9.14
CA ARG A 42 0.36 -0.93 -10.12
C ARG A 42 -0.61 0.14 -9.63
N ARG A 43 -1.77 -0.28 -9.13
CA ARG A 43 -2.75 0.64 -8.51
C ARG A 43 -2.22 1.31 -7.27
N MET A 44 -1.41 0.59 -6.49
CA MET A 44 -0.75 1.16 -5.34
C MET A 44 0.30 2.20 -5.75
N LEU A 45 1.07 1.93 -6.81
CA LEU A 45 2.00 2.92 -7.38
C LEU A 45 1.25 4.19 -7.79
N GLU A 46 0.18 4.07 -8.59
CA GLU A 46 -0.63 5.22 -9.02
C GLU A 46 -1.20 5.98 -7.82
N ALA A 47 -1.75 5.28 -6.83
CA ALA A 47 -2.31 5.92 -5.64
C ALA A 47 -1.26 6.65 -4.79
N LEU A 48 0.00 6.19 -4.79
CA LEU A 48 1.13 6.85 -4.13
C LEU A 48 1.67 8.03 -4.94
N GLU A 49 1.64 7.96 -6.28
CA GLU A 49 2.09 9.03 -7.18
C GLU A 49 1.08 10.18 -7.27
N ASP A 50 -0.21 9.89 -7.16
CA ASP A 50 -1.30 10.88 -7.18
C ASP A 50 -1.62 11.47 -5.79
N ASP A 51 -0.87 11.09 -4.75
CA ASP A 51 -1.16 11.44 -3.34
C ASP A 51 -2.59 11.08 -2.90
N PHE A 52 -3.18 10.08 -3.55
CA PHE A 52 -4.53 9.61 -3.25
C PHE A 52 -4.57 8.74 -1.98
N MET A 53 -3.50 7.98 -1.74
CA MET A 53 -3.31 7.17 -0.54
C MET A 53 -2.13 7.69 0.29
N PRO A 54 -2.29 7.83 1.61
CA PRO A 54 -3.44 7.41 2.42
C PRO A 54 -4.55 8.48 2.42
N PRO A 55 -5.82 8.13 2.67
CA PRO A 55 -6.93 9.06 2.58
C PRO A 55 -7.02 9.91 3.86
N VAL A 56 -6.12 10.89 4.01
CA VAL A 56 -6.02 11.75 5.21
C VAL A 56 -7.29 12.55 5.52
N THR A 57 -8.18 12.72 4.54
CA THR A 57 -9.47 13.39 4.71
C THR A 57 -10.57 12.48 5.28
N LEU A 58 -10.30 11.17 5.41
CA LEU A 58 -11.26 10.19 5.93
C LEU A 58 -11.46 10.39 7.44
N LYS A 59 -12.73 10.52 7.87
CA LYS A 59 -13.09 10.74 9.26
C LYS A 59 -13.17 9.41 10.03
N VAL A 60 -12.03 8.96 10.54
CA VAL A 60 -11.88 7.76 11.39
C VAL A 60 -11.08 8.09 12.64
N GLU A 61 -11.25 7.30 13.70
CA GLU A 61 -10.53 7.45 14.97
C GLU A 61 -9.66 6.22 15.23
N PRO A 62 -8.33 6.35 15.45
CA PRO A 62 -7.54 7.58 15.32
C PRO A 62 -7.53 8.12 13.87
N PRO A 63 -7.26 9.42 13.64
CA PRO A 63 -7.16 9.96 12.29
C PRO A 63 -6.08 9.23 11.48
N VAL A 64 -6.26 9.18 10.16
CA VAL A 64 -5.24 8.65 9.25
C VAL A 64 -4.12 9.66 9.14
N ALA A 65 -2.91 9.27 9.53
CA ALA A 65 -1.71 10.06 9.32
C ALA A 65 -1.22 9.88 7.88
N ASP A 66 -0.52 10.90 7.37
CA ASP A 66 0.17 10.80 6.08
C ASP A 66 1.38 9.86 6.19
N ILE A 67 1.80 9.31 5.06
CA ILE A 67 3.00 8.46 4.94
C ILE A 67 4.23 9.35 5.07
N SER A 68 5.19 8.96 5.91
CA SER A 68 6.47 9.67 6.00
C SER A 68 7.23 9.65 4.66
N ASP A 69 8.03 10.68 4.38
CA ASP A 69 8.83 10.73 3.14
C ASP A 69 9.69 9.48 2.94
N ALA A 70 10.27 8.95 4.02
CA ALA A 70 11.08 7.74 4.00
C ALA A 70 10.27 6.49 3.61
N ASP A 71 9.11 6.27 4.23
CA ASP A 71 8.24 5.14 3.90
C ASP A 71 7.68 5.27 2.49
N ARG A 72 7.29 6.48 2.09
CA ARG A 72 6.77 6.77 0.76
C ARG A 72 7.81 6.45 -0.32
N GLN A 73 9.07 6.88 -0.12
CA GLN A 73 10.15 6.55 -1.03
C GLN A 73 10.33 5.03 -1.16
N VAL A 74 10.37 4.31 -0.04
CA VAL A 74 10.54 2.85 -0.02
C VAL A 74 9.39 2.13 -0.75
N LEU A 75 8.14 2.59 -0.58
CA LEU A 75 6.98 2.02 -1.25
C LEU A 75 6.98 2.32 -2.76
N LEU A 76 7.33 3.55 -3.16
CA LEU A 76 7.44 3.96 -4.56
C LEU A 76 8.54 3.17 -5.29
N GLU A 77 9.73 3.07 -4.70
CA GLU A 77 10.84 2.31 -5.28
C GLU A 77 10.47 0.83 -5.47
N TRP A 78 9.87 0.23 -4.45
CA TRP A 78 9.46 -1.17 -4.51
C TRP A 78 8.35 -1.43 -5.53
N THR A 79 7.32 -0.58 -5.58
CA THR A 79 6.22 -0.75 -6.56
C THR A 79 6.67 -0.47 -8.00
N ARG A 80 7.55 0.51 -8.22
CA ARG A 80 8.19 0.76 -9.53
C ARG A 80 9.06 -0.42 -9.99
N ALA A 81 9.71 -1.11 -9.06
CA ALA A 81 10.46 -2.33 -9.33
C ALA A 81 9.57 -3.55 -9.62
N GLY A 82 8.24 -3.39 -9.64
CA GLY A 82 7.29 -4.49 -9.89
C GLY A 82 6.99 -5.32 -8.65
N ALA A 83 7.12 -4.74 -7.46
CA ALA A 83 6.83 -5.39 -6.19
C ALA A 83 7.57 -6.74 -5.97
N PRO A 84 8.91 -6.80 -6.14
CA PRO A 84 9.66 -8.06 -6.05
C PRO A 84 9.47 -8.79 -4.71
N GLU A 85 9.44 -10.13 -4.77
CA GLU A 85 9.33 -11.02 -3.61
C GLU A 85 10.68 -11.16 -2.89
N GLY A 86 10.92 -10.34 -1.85
CA GLY A 86 12.21 -10.25 -1.13
C GLY A 86 13.32 -9.65 -2.00
N GLN A 87 14.30 -8.85 -1.54
CA GLN A 87 14.71 -8.29 -0.26
C GLN A 87 15.33 -6.93 -0.65
N ALA A 88 15.05 -5.83 0.06
CA ALA A 88 15.93 -4.66 0.04
C ALA A 88 16.50 -4.45 1.44
N CYS A 89 17.22 -5.47 1.92
CA CYS A 89 18.16 -5.41 3.03
C CYS A 89 19.29 -6.38 2.68
N GLU A 90 20.35 -5.85 2.06
CA GLU A 90 21.73 -6.21 2.40
C GLU A 90 22.31 -5.01 3.17
#